data_AF-E7GML9-F1
#
_entry.id   AF-E7GML9-F1
#
_cell.length_a   1.000
_cell.length_b   1.000
_cell.length_c   1.000
_cell.angle_alpha   90.00
_cell.angle_beta   90.00
_cell.angle_gamma   90.00
#
_symmetry.space_group_name_H-M   'P 1'
#
loop_
_entity.id
_entity.type
_entity.pdbx_description
1 polymer ?
#
loop_
_entity_poly.entity_id
_entity_poly.type
_entity_poly.pdbx_seq_one_letter_code
_entity_poly.pdbx_strand_id
1 'polypeptide(L)'
;MRFQFRHYRYGVTLPSIDSICREFNVSQQTVKAAFRQLREDGFIDMHNGRPTRVIFQQTEQAFHESVQSFYSKRTAAFPDLFETSALILIPVLMEGLRRTSQQDLIQLKSFLSRADTDDALYFFCYILQKLENPLIINLHWEISFYTGLIFFDRNIDENIYSRKLVEKGIGEIIDCTMNRDWDRLRSTLFAFQKNTTERAISYITRNITPAAGQIPFIWRIYYGRPQICYSLSLRLLHEIYLGKYRETPYLPSYEKMAREYQVSVSTMRRTIDVLSRFRAVESVNGIGTRVCPASTETPDFSTPAVRRNLALFFQVFELIILSCEEAACATFLRLTPDEKSSLLCRLEENLRSGRCAFSLWHILLCIAMYCPIKGCRHIYSKIYGLFLWGYPLRTSHKETAWLEKADEEFTKAIAECIGQNRFRECSLIVREMTIRLFHRAENYLLSHSIQEDELRLSPAIRMMIPGESGT
;
A
#
# COMPACT_ATOMS: atom_id res chain seq x y z
N MET A 1 -8.09 1.42 -21.15
CA MET A 1 -6.63 1.24 -21.19
C MET A 1 -6.21 0.06 -22.07
N ARG A 2 -6.37 -1.22 -21.68
CA ARG A 2 -5.91 -2.37 -22.51
C ARG A 2 -6.41 -2.37 -23.97
N PHE A 3 -7.61 -1.87 -24.25
CA PHE A 3 -8.10 -1.67 -25.63
C PHE A 3 -7.42 -0.48 -26.34
N GLN A 4 -7.47 0.70 -25.72
CA GLN A 4 -6.89 1.95 -26.26
C GLN A 4 -5.37 1.90 -26.45
N PHE A 5 -4.67 1.10 -25.65
CA PHE A 5 -3.21 0.88 -25.77
C PHE A 5 -2.87 -0.36 -26.61
N ARG A 6 -3.87 -0.88 -27.35
CA ARG A 6 -3.77 -1.99 -28.32
C ARG A 6 -3.35 -3.34 -27.76
N HIS A 7 -3.25 -3.48 -26.44
CA HIS A 7 -2.99 -4.78 -25.80
C HIS A 7 -4.04 -5.83 -26.19
N TYR A 8 -5.32 -5.43 -26.29
CA TYR A 8 -6.35 -6.23 -26.95
C TYR A 8 -6.63 -5.68 -28.35
N ARG A 9 -6.22 -6.43 -29.38
CA ARG A 9 -6.43 -6.09 -30.79
C ARG A 9 -7.77 -6.61 -31.31
N TYR A 10 -8.27 -5.99 -32.38
CA TYR A 10 -9.47 -6.43 -33.10
C TYR A 10 -9.40 -7.92 -33.48
N GLY A 11 -10.50 -8.64 -33.29
CA GLY A 11 -10.63 -10.05 -33.63
C GLY A 11 -10.06 -11.02 -32.58
N VAL A 12 -9.30 -10.53 -31.60
CA VAL A 12 -8.81 -11.36 -30.48
C VAL A 12 -9.99 -11.84 -29.64
N THR A 13 -9.93 -13.09 -29.22
CA THR A 13 -10.91 -13.67 -28.28
C THR A 13 -10.45 -13.37 -26.86
N LEU A 14 -11.33 -12.78 -26.04
CA LEU A 14 -11.02 -12.52 -24.64
C LEU A 14 -11.07 -13.82 -23.80
N PRO A 15 -10.34 -13.87 -22.68
CA PRO A 15 -10.44 -14.99 -21.74
C PRO A 15 -11.87 -15.22 -21.27
N SER A 16 -12.21 -16.48 -20.97
CA SER A 16 -13.55 -16.82 -20.48
C SER A 16 -13.85 -16.15 -19.14
N ILE A 17 -15.14 -16.03 -18.80
CA ILE A 17 -15.56 -15.48 -17.50
C ILE A 17 -14.89 -16.22 -16.35
N ASP A 18 -14.82 -17.56 -16.40
CA ASP A 18 -14.18 -18.36 -15.36
C ASP A 18 -12.65 -18.20 -15.30
N SER A 19 -12.01 -17.91 -16.43
CA SER A 19 -10.59 -17.54 -16.45
C SER A 19 -10.36 -16.22 -15.73
N ILE A 20 -11.16 -15.21 -16.04
CA ILE A 20 -11.05 -13.86 -15.43
C ILE A 20 -11.45 -13.90 -13.95
N CYS A 21 -12.47 -14.68 -13.57
CA CYS A 21 -12.82 -14.85 -12.17
C CYS A 21 -11.66 -15.41 -11.35
N ARG A 22 -10.94 -16.39 -11.90
CA ARG A 22 -9.74 -16.96 -11.27
C ARG A 22 -8.58 -15.98 -11.23
N GLU A 23 -8.27 -15.32 -12.34
CA GLU A 23 -7.16 -14.36 -12.46
C GLU A 23 -7.32 -13.14 -11.55
N PHE A 24 -8.54 -12.61 -11.45
CA PHE A 24 -8.80 -11.40 -10.66
C PHE A 24 -9.38 -11.70 -9.28
N ASN A 25 -9.65 -12.97 -8.96
CA ASN A 25 -10.30 -13.41 -7.72
C ASN A 25 -11.61 -12.63 -7.43
N VAL A 26 -12.47 -12.54 -8.44
CA VAL A 26 -13.74 -11.81 -8.39
C VAL A 26 -14.92 -12.72 -8.71
N SER A 27 -16.11 -12.33 -8.25
CA SER A 27 -17.34 -13.06 -8.56
C SER A 27 -17.64 -13.03 -10.06
N GLN A 28 -18.31 -14.08 -10.55
CA GLN A 28 -18.83 -14.09 -11.92
C GLN A 28 -19.76 -12.90 -12.21
N GLN A 29 -20.50 -12.42 -11.21
CA GLN A 29 -21.38 -11.26 -11.37
C GLN A 29 -20.58 -9.99 -11.68
N THR A 30 -19.44 -9.80 -11.00
CA THR A 30 -18.51 -8.69 -11.25
C THR A 30 -17.97 -8.72 -12.68
N VAL A 31 -17.49 -9.88 -13.15
CA VAL A 31 -16.97 -10.03 -14.52
C VAL A 31 -18.08 -9.82 -15.55
N LYS A 32 -19.27 -10.41 -15.34
CA LYS A 32 -20.42 -10.22 -16.22
C LYS A 32 -20.90 -8.78 -16.30
N ALA A 33 -20.79 -8.01 -15.20
CA ALA A 33 -21.10 -6.59 -15.19
C ALA A 33 -20.05 -5.80 -16.00
N ALA A 34 -18.77 -6.08 -15.80
CA ALA A 34 -17.70 -5.45 -16.57
C ALA A 34 -17.81 -5.74 -18.08
N PHE A 35 -18.10 -6.98 -18.47
CA PHE A 35 -18.30 -7.34 -19.88
C PHE A 35 -19.55 -6.69 -20.48
N ARG A 36 -20.64 -6.56 -19.71
CA ARG A 36 -21.82 -5.82 -20.17
C ARG A 36 -21.48 -4.36 -20.47
N GLN A 37 -20.74 -3.69 -19.58
CA GLN A 37 -20.27 -2.33 -19.80
C GLN A 37 -19.38 -2.23 -21.05
N LEU A 38 -18.40 -3.13 -21.20
CA LEU A 38 -17.51 -3.13 -22.38
C LEU A 38 -18.28 -3.34 -23.69
N ARG A 39 -19.37 -4.11 -23.68
CA ARG A 39 -20.24 -4.29 -24.84
C ARG A 39 -21.04 -3.03 -25.14
N GLU A 40 -21.63 -2.40 -24.12
CA GLU A 40 -22.38 -1.15 -24.24
C GLU A 40 -21.50 0.00 -24.76
N ASP A 41 -20.24 0.03 -24.33
CA ASP A 41 -19.23 0.98 -24.79
C ASP A 41 -18.64 0.63 -26.19
N GLY A 42 -19.07 -0.49 -26.80
CA GLY A 42 -18.66 -0.89 -28.15
C GLY A 42 -17.27 -1.51 -28.27
N PHE A 43 -16.66 -1.98 -27.17
CA PHE A 43 -15.33 -2.60 -27.21
C PHE A 43 -15.35 -4.06 -27.64
N ILE A 44 -16.42 -4.79 -27.29
CA ILE A 44 -16.51 -6.24 -27.46
C ILE A 44 -17.84 -6.68 -28.03
N ASP A 45 -17.82 -7.80 -28.73
CA ASP A 45 -18.98 -8.59 -29.09
C ASP A 45 -19.13 -9.75 -28.10
N MET A 46 -20.29 -9.81 -27.42
CA MET A 46 -20.58 -10.80 -26.38
C MET A 46 -21.99 -11.37 -26.57
N HIS A 47 -22.04 -12.68 -26.84
CA HIS A 47 -23.26 -13.46 -27.00
C HIS A 47 -23.22 -14.75 -26.17
N ASN A 48 -24.38 -15.24 -25.73
CA ASN A 48 -24.49 -16.50 -25.00
C ASN A 48 -24.00 -17.67 -25.88
N GLY A 49 -23.13 -18.52 -25.33
CA GLY A 49 -22.62 -19.72 -26.01
C GLY A 49 -21.55 -19.46 -27.08
N ARG A 50 -21.07 -18.21 -27.26
CA ARG A 50 -19.96 -17.87 -28.16
C ARG A 50 -18.81 -17.22 -27.39
N PRO A 51 -17.55 -17.42 -27.83
CA PRO A 51 -16.43 -16.69 -27.23
C PRO A 51 -16.58 -15.18 -27.42
N THR A 52 -16.32 -14.41 -26.36
CA THR A 52 -16.31 -12.95 -26.41
C THR A 52 -15.17 -12.46 -27.29
N ARG A 53 -15.45 -11.60 -28.27
CA ARG A 53 -14.44 -11.09 -29.22
C ARG A 53 -14.28 -9.58 -29.11
N VAL A 54 -13.07 -9.10 -29.36
CA VAL A 54 -12.77 -7.67 -29.44
C VAL A 54 -13.23 -7.13 -30.79
N ILE A 55 -14.15 -6.16 -30.78
CA ILE A 55 -14.60 -5.45 -31.99
C ILE A 55 -14.07 -4.02 -32.06
N PHE A 56 -13.43 -3.53 -30.99
CA PHE A 56 -12.80 -2.23 -30.96
C PHE A 56 -11.73 -2.11 -32.05
N GLN A 57 -11.84 -1.06 -32.86
CA GLN A 57 -10.85 -0.65 -33.83
C GLN A 57 -10.51 0.81 -33.58
N GLN A 58 -9.24 1.17 -33.79
CA GLN A 58 -8.80 2.55 -33.72
C GLN A 58 -7.72 2.79 -34.77
N THR A 59 -7.71 4.00 -35.32
CA THR A 59 -6.65 4.45 -36.22
C THR A 59 -5.33 4.61 -35.46
N GLU A 60 -4.23 4.76 -36.19
CA GLU A 60 -2.93 5.12 -35.60
C GLU A 60 -2.98 6.48 -34.93
N GLN A 61 -3.63 7.46 -35.56
CA GLN A 61 -3.85 8.76 -34.96
C GLN A 61 -4.60 8.67 -33.61
N ALA A 62 -5.72 7.94 -33.56
CA ALA A 62 -6.51 7.79 -32.33
C ALA A 62 -5.73 7.07 -31.20
N PHE A 63 -4.83 6.15 -31.57
CA PHE A 63 -3.90 5.54 -30.62
C PHE A 63 -2.94 6.58 -30.02
N HIS A 64 -2.27 7.37 -30.86
CA HIS A 64 -1.36 8.41 -30.40
C HIS A 64 -2.06 9.48 -29.54
N GLU A 65 -3.27 9.89 -29.93
CA GLU A 65 -4.10 10.80 -29.14
C GLU A 65 -4.46 10.21 -27.77
N SER A 66 -4.76 8.90 -27.70
CA SER A 66 -5.03 8.20 -26.43
C SER A 66 -3.81 8.16 -25.52
N VAL A 67 -2.62 7.85 -26.08
CA VAL A 67 -1.35 7.86 -25.36
C VAL A 67 -1.03 9.28 -24.86
N GLN A 68 -1.15 10.29 -25.72
CA GLN A 68 -1.00 11.70 -25.39
C GLN A 68 -1.94 12.13 -24.27
N SER A 69 -3.23 11.83 -24.37
CA SER A 69 -4.24 12.18 -23.37
C SER A 69 -3.98 11.54 -22.00
N PHE A 70 -3.54 10.28 -21.99
CA PHE A 70 -3.22 9.58 -20.74
C PHE A 70 -1.96 10.12 -20.06
N TYR A 71 -0.86 10.22 -20.82
CA TYR A 71 0.46 10.54 -20.27
C TYR A 71 0.65 12.03 -19.99
N SER A 72 0.08 12.92 -20.82
CA SER A 72 0.22 14.38 -20.64
C SER A 72 -0.18 14.86 -19.25
N LYS A 73 -1.12 14.17 -18.59
CA LYS A 73 -1.61 14.50 -17.24
C LYS A 73 -0.83 13.81 -16.11
N ARG A 74 0.21 13.03 -16.40
CA ARG A 74 0.90 12.19 -15.39
C ARG A 74 2.42 12.29 -15.41
N THR A 75 3.01 12.83 -16.48
CA THR A 75 4.47 12.89 -16.68
C THR A 75 5.22 13.50 -15.49
N ALA A 76 4.66 14.53 -14.84
CA ALA A 76 5.31 15.19 -13.71
C ALA A 76 5.50 14.28 -12.47
N ALA A 77 4.72 13.21 -12.34
CA ALA A 77 4.80 12.30 -11.20
C ALA A 77 5.78 11.13 -11.43
N PHE A 78 6.26 10.91 -12.66
CA PHE A 78 7.02 9.70 -12.98
C PHE A 78 8.40 9.61 -12.33
N PRO A 79 9.24 10.66 -12.32
CA PRO A 79 10.51 10.60 -11.61
C PRO A 79 10.33 10.29 -10.11
N ASP A 80 9.37 10.95 -9.48
CA ASP A 80 9.04 10.77 -8.07
C ASP A 80 8.50 9.36 -7.75
N LEU A 81 7.66 8.81 -8.63
CA LEU A 81 7.16 7.43 -8.49
C LEU A 81 8.22 6.38 -8.75
N PHE A 82 9.18 6.65 -9.62
CA PHE A 82 10.32 5.77 -9.85
C PHE A 82 11.14 5.64 -8.57
N GLU A 83 11.47 6.76 -7.93
CA GLU A 83 12.15 6.79 -6.62
C GLU A 83 11.30 6.14 -5.52
N THR A 84 9.99 6.42 -5.49
CA THR A 84 9.05 5.79 -4.54
C THR A 84 9.07 4.27 -4.65
N SER A 85 9.03 3.76 -5.88
CA SER A 85 9.06 2.32 -6.16
C SER A 85 10.39 1.70 -5.74
N ALA A 86 11.49 2.44 -5.88
CA ALA A 86 12.80 1.98 -5.45
C ALA A 86 12.91 1.86 -3.92
N LEU A 87 12.41 2.86 -3.17
CA LEU A 87 12.46 2.85 -1.71
C LEU A 87 11.53 1.81 -1.07
N ILE A 88 10.37 1.56 -1.68
CA ILE A 88 9.32 0.73 -1.06
C ILE A 88 9.24 -0.65 -1.70
N LEU A 89 9.15 -0.75 -3.03
CA LEU A 89 8.90 -2.02 -3.69
C LEU A 89 10.15 -2.90 -3.80
N ILE A 90 11.36 -2.34 -3.91
CA ILE A 90 12.58 -3.18 -4.00
C ILE A 90 12.78 -3.99 -2.71
N PRO A 91 12.77 -3.40 -1.49
CA PRO A 91 12.87 -4.18 -0.26
C PRO A 91 11.76 -5.23 -0.12
N VAL A 92 10.54 -4.88 -0.53
CA VAL A 92 9.39 -5.79 -0.53
C VAL A 92 9.59 -6.95 -1.51
N LEU A 93 10.08 -6.69 -2.72
CA LEU A 93 10.39 -7.73 -3.71
C LEU A 93 11.52 -8.65 -3.23
N MET A 94 12.55 -8.09 -2.59
CA MET A 94 13.61 -8.89 -1.99
C MET A 94 13.05 -9.88 -0.97
N GLU A 95 12.13 -9.43 -0.12
CA GLU A 95 11.49 -10.30 0.86
C GLU A 95 10.60 -11.36 0.19
N GLY A 96 9.80 -10.99 -0.80
CA GLY A 96 9.01 -11.95 -1.58
C GLY A 96 9.88 -13.04 -2.23
N LEU A 97 11.04 -12.65 -2.79
CA LEU A 97 12.00 -13.57 -3.39
C LEU A 97 12.66 -14.49 -2.35
N ARG A 98 12.95 -13.99 -1.13
CA ARG A 98 13.44 -14.83 -0.02
C ARG A 98 12.43 -15.89 0.41
N ARG A 99 11.13 -15.57 0.35
CA ARG A 99 10.03 -16.50 0.68
C ARG A 99 9.65 -17.42 -0.48
N THR A 100 10.24 -17.23 -1.66
CA THR A 100 9.93 -18.05 -2.84
C THR A 100 10.76 -19.34 -2.83
N SER A 101 10.11 -20.49 -3.02
CA SER A 101 10.81 -21.77 -3.06
C SER A 101 11.63 -21.95 -4.35
N GLN A 102 12.67 -22.79 -4.32
CA GLN A 102 13.42 -23.09 -5.54
C GLN A 102 12.55 -23.75 -6.63
N GLN A 103 11.56 -24.57 -6.23
CA GLN A 103 10.62 -25.18 -7.17
C GLN A 103 9.76 -24.12 -7.87
N ASP A 104 9.25 -23.14 -7.12
CA ASP A 104 8.51 -22.00 -7.67
C ASP A 104 9.36 -21.23 -8.69
N LEU A 105 10.63 -20.95 -8.36
CA LEU A 105 11.55 -20.24 -9.24
C LEU A 105 11.82 -20.99 -10.54
N ILE A 106 11.97 -22.32 -10.49
CA ILE A 106 12.12 -23.17 -11.68
C ILE A 106 10.87 -23.10 -12.55
N GLN A 107 9.69 -23.19 -11.95
CA GLN A 107 8.42 -23.08 -12.67
C GLN A 107 8.27 -21.71 -13.33
N LEU A 108 8.53 -20.61 -12.61
CA LEU A 108 8.53 -19.26 -13.14
C LEU A 108 9.52 -19.11 -14.30
N LYS A 109 10.75 -19.62 -14.16
CA LYS A 109 11.76 -19.59 -15.23
C LYS A 109 11.29 -20.34 -16.48
N SER A 110 10.62 -21.47 -16.31
CA SER A 110 10.06 -22.25 -17.41
C SER A 110 8.84 -21.57 -18.08
N PHE A 111 8.07 -20.79 -17.32
CA PHE A 111 6.94 -20.04 -17.86
C PHE A 111 7.43 -18.89 -18.75
N LEU A 112 8.44 -18.16 -18.28
CA LEU A 112 9.06 -17.04 -19.00
C LEU A 112 9.70 -17.45 -20.33
N SER A 113 10.18 -18.69 -20.45
CA SER A 113 10.76 -19.18 -21.71
C SER A 113 9.73 -19.69 -22.74
N ARG A 114 8.47 -19.86 -22.33
CA ARG A 114 7.42 -20.49 -23.15
C ARG A 114 6.26 -19.56 -23.52
N ALA A 115 6.11 -18.44 -22.83
CA ALA A 115 4.89 -17.64 -22.89
C ALA A 115 4.98 -16.45 -23.88
N ASP A 116 3.82 -16.10 -24.45
CA ASP A 116 3.59 -14.91 -25.28
C ASP A 116 2.79 -13.83 -24.49
N THR A 117 2.69 -13.99 -23.16
CA THR A 117 1.72 -13.32 -22.26
C THR A 117 2.36 -12.29 -21.33
N ASP A 118 1.63 -11.83 -20.30
CA ASP A 118 1.92 -10.67 -19.45
C ASP A 118 3.11 -10.84 -18.45
N ASP A 119 4.23 -11.41 -18.91
CA ASP A 119 5.31 -12.05 -18.14
C ASP A 119 5.90 -11.30 -16.93
N ALA A 120 6.26 -10.01 -17.08
CA ALA A 120 6.83 -9.24 -15.96
C ALA A 120 5.82 -8.98 -14.85
N LEU A 121 4.59 -8.58 -15.23
CA LEU A 121 3.53 -8.32 -14.27
C LEU A 121 3.17 -9.60 -13.52
N TYR A 122 3.04 -10.71 -14.25
CA TYR A 122 2.81 -12.03 -13.67
C TYR A 122 3.92 -12.40 -12.67
N PHE A 123 5.18 -12.29 -13.08
CA PHE A 123 6.34 -12.57 -12.22
C PHE A 123 6.28 -11.75 -10.92
N PHE A 124 6.17 -10.42 -11.01
CA PHE A 124 6.18 -9.58 -9.81
C PHE A 124 4.94 -9.79 -8.94
N CYS A 125 3.75 -9.95 -9.52
CA CYS A 125 2.55 -10.28 -8.75
C CYS A 125 2.72 -11.61 -8.00
N TYR A 126 3.30 -12.63 -8.62
CA TYR A 126 3.54 -13.92 -7.98
C TYR A 126 4.52 -13.81 -6.80
N ILE A 127 5.65 -13.12 -7.00
CA ILE A 127 6.63 -12.87 -5.94
C ILE A 127 6.00 -12.11 -4.76
N LEU A 128 5.22 -11.06 -5.04
CA LEU A 128 4.56 -10.26 -4.00
C LEU A 128 3.47 -11.05 -3.26
N GLN A 129 2.86 -12.07 -3.88
CA GLN A 129 1.90 -12.94 -3.21
C GLN A 129 2.52 -13.83 -2.13
N LYS A 130 3.82 -14.14 -2.21
CA LYS A 130 4.54 -14.90 -1.18
C LYS A 130 4.63 -14.17 0.17
N LEU A 131 4.31 -12.87 0.19
CA LEU A 131 4.23 -12.09 1.42
C LEU A 131 2.88 -12.25 2.13
N GLU A 132 1.87 -12.78 1.42
CA GLU A 132 0.50 -12.96 1.93
C GLU A 132 -0.14 -11.66 2.48
N ASN A 133 0.27 -10.52 1.93
CA ASN A 133 -0.18 -9.20 2.35
C ASN A 133 -0.96 -8.49 1.24
N PRO A 134 -2.30 -8.40 1.34
CA PRO A 134 -3.12 -7.79 0.29
C PRO A 134 -2.80 -6.32 0.01
N LEU A 135 -2.35 -5.56 1.01
CA LEU A 135 -1.99 -4.14 0.82
C LEU A 135 -0.76 -3.97 -0.07
N ILE A 136 0.19 -4.90 0.02
CA ILE A 136 1.40 -4.88 -0.82
C ILE A 136 1.02 -5.09 -2.29
N ILE A 137 0.22 -6.12 -2.57
CA ILE A 137 -0.26 -6.40 -3.93
C ILE A 137 -1.12 -5.23 -4.44
N ASN A 138 -2.00 -4.70 -3.60
CA ASN A 138 -2.81 -3.52 -3.94
C ASN A 138 -1.95 -2.30 -4.28
N LEU A 139 -0.90 -2.01 -3.51
CA LEU A 139 0.02 -0.91 -3.79
C LEU A 139 0.72 -1.10 -5.14
N HIS A 140 1.20 -2.32 -5.42
CA HIS A 140 1.80 -2.64 -6.72
C HIS A 140 0.82 -2.39 -7.87
N TRP A 141 -0.45 -2.79 -7.72
CA TRP A 141 -1.49 -2.51 -8.71
C TRP A 141 -1.77 -1.02 -8.86
N GLU A 142 -1.90 -0.23 -7.79
CA GLU A 142 -2.12 1.21 -7.91
C GLU A 142 -0.96 1.91 -8.66
N ILE A 143 0.29 1.50 -8.42
CA ILE A 143 1.46 2.03 -9.13
C ILE A 143 1.42 1.59 -10.62
N SER A 144 1.14 0.33 -10.89
CA SER A 144 1.04 -0.22 -12.25
C SER A 144 -0.12 0.40 -13.04
N PHE A 145 -1.27 0.63 -12.41
CA PHE A 145 -2.42 1.32 -13.02
C PHE A 145 -2.13 2.78 -13.31
N TYR A 146 -1.44 3.45 -12.39
CA TYR A 146 -1.08 4.85 -12.57
C TYR A 146 -0.07 5.05 -13.70
N THR A 147 0.95 4.19 -13.79
CA THR A 147 1.99 4.27 -14.83
C THR A 147 1.50 3.76 -16.19
N GLY A 148 0.62 2.77 -16.21
CA GLY A 148 -0.02 2.25 -17.42
C GLY A 148 0.89 1.43 -18.35
N LEU A 149 2.18 1.28 -18.02
CA LEU A 149 3.17 0.61 -18.87
C LEU A 149 2.80 -0.85 -19.17
N ILE A 150 2.18 -1.51 -18.19
CA ILE A 150 1.74 -2.91 -18.30
C ILE A 150 0.54 -3.12 -19.24
N PHE A 151 -0.09 -2.05 -19.75
CA PHE A 151 -1.26 -2.14 -20.63
C PHE A 151 -0.96 -1.84 -22.09
N PHE A 152 0.30 -1.58 -22.43
CA PHE A 152 0.69 -1.47 -23.82
C PHE A 152 0.73 -2.82 -24.51
N ASP A 153 0.39 -2.80 -25.79
CA ASP A 153 0.85 -3.81 -26.71
C ASP A 153 2.38 -3.81 -26.77
N ARG A 154 2.94 -4.96 -26.44
CA ARG A 154 4.38 -5.17 -26.24
C ARG A 154 5.18 -5.15 -27.54
N ASN A 155 4.48 -5.20 -28.69
CA ASN A 155 5.08 -5.20 -30.01
C ASN A 155 5.03 -3.82 -30.69
N ILE A 156 4.50 -2.79 -30.03
CA ILE A 156 4.36 -1.46 -30.64
C ILE A 156 5.68 -0.68 -30.62
N ASP A 157 6.41 -0.71 -29.50
CA ASP A 157 7.59 0.13 -29.35
C ASP A 157 8.59 -0.47 -28.34
N GLU A 158 9.78 -0.84 -28.83
CA GLU A 158 10.85 -1.38 -27.98
C GLU A 158 11.36 -0.39 -26.93
N ASN A 159 11.13 0.92 -27.12
CA ASN A 159 11.49 1.96 -26.15
C ASN A 159 10.54 1.98 -24.95
N ILE A 160 9.25 1.66 -25.17
CA ILE A 160 8.24 1.56 -24.12
C ILE A 160 8.34 0.20 -23.42
N TYR A 161 8.48 -0.88 -24.19
CA TYR A 161 8.60 -2.24 -23.64
C TYR A 161 9.59 -3.07 -24.46
N SER A 162 10.69 -3.50 -23.84
CA SER A 162 11.62 -4.44 -24.49
C SER A 162 11.51 -5.81 -23.84
N ARG A 163 10.93 -6.77 -24.59
CA ARG A 163 10.81 -8.17 -24.16
C ARG A 163 12.19 -8.75 -23.78
N LYS A 164 13.20 -8.54 -24.61
CA LYS A 164 14.58 -9.02 -24.37
C LYS A 164 15.18 -8.49 -23.06
N LEU A 165 15.04 -7.20 -22.77
CA LEU A 165 15.54 -6.63 -21.52
C LEU A 165 14.79 -7.16 -20.31
N VAL A 166 13.48 -7.34 -20.44
CA VAL A 166 12.63 -7.87 -19.38
C VAL A 166 13.00 -9.33 -19.07
N GLU A 167 13.06 -10.19 -20.09
CA GLU A 167 13.44 -11.61 -19.96
C GLU A 167 14.83 -11.76 -19.35
N LYS A 168 15.82 -11.01 -19.86
CA LYS A 168 17.18 -11.04 -19.33
C LYS A 168 17.20 -10.65 -17.85
N GLY A 169 16.56 -9.54 -17.51
CA GLY A 169 16.58 -9.03 -16.14
C GLY A 169 15.84 -9.92 -15.15
N ILE A 170 14.69 -10.49 -15.53
CA ILE A 170 13.99 -11.47 -14.68
C ILE A 170 14.84 -12.76 -14.55
N GLY A 171 15.49 -13.21 -15.62
CA GLY A 171 16.42 -14.34 -15.57
C GLY A 171 17.54 -14.12 -14.56
N GLU A 172 18.18 -12.94 -14.59
CA GLU A 172 19.22 -12.56 -13.62
C GLU A 172 18.69 -12.49 -12.18
N ILE A 173 17.47 -11.96 -11.97
CA ILE A 173 16.80 -11.94 -10.65
C ILE A 173 16.61 -13.36 -10.13
N ILE A 174 16.09 -14.26 -10.96
CA ILE A 174 15.88 -15.66 -10.59
C ILE A 174 17.21 -16.34 -10.26
N ASP A 175 18.25 -16.14 -11.08
CA ASP A 175 19.56 -16.76 -10.88
C ASP A 175 20.23 -16.27 -9.58
N CYS A 176 20.15 -14.97 -9.28
CA CYS A 176 20.65 -14.43 -8.01
C CYS A 176 19.89 -15.03 -6.82
N THR A 177 18.57 -15.19 -6.94
CA THR A 177 17.71 -15.76 -5.89
C THR A 177 18.02 -17.24 -5.66
N MET A 178 18.18 -18.03 -6.73
CA MET A 178 18.53 -19.46 -6.66
C MET A 178 19.88 -19.68 -5.96
N ASN A 179 20.84 -18.80 -6.22
CA ASN A 179 22.18 -18.82 -5.62
C ASN A 179 22.24 -18.16 -4.23
N ARG A 180 21.13 -17.59 -3.73
CA ARG A 180 21.06 -16.82 -2.47
C ARG A 180 22.05 -15.65 -2.41
N ASP A 181 22.40 -15.08 -3.55
CA ASP A 181 23.29 -13.92 -3.67
C ASP A 181 22.47 -12.63 -3.48
N TRP A 182 22.16 -12.31 -2.22
CA TRP A 182 21.24 -11.22 -1.87
C TRP A 182 21.77 -9.83 -2.19
N ASP A 183 23.09 -9.63 -2.10
CA ASP A 183 23.73 -8.36 -2.41
C ASP A 183 23.67 -8.09 -3.92
N ARG A 184 24.01 -9.10 -4.73
CA ARG A 184 23.86 -9.00 -6.18
C ARG A 184 22.40 -8.85 -6.57
N LEU A 185 21.50 -9.64 -5.97
CA LEU A 185 20.06 -9.55 -6.23
C LEU A 185 19.53 -8.12 -6.06
N ARG A 186 19.93 -7.46 -4.96
CA ARG A 186 19.56 -6.06 -4.71
C ARG A 186 20.00 -5.18 -5.87
N SER A 187 21.27 -5.25 -6.27
CA SER A 187 21.78 -4.46 -7.39
C SER A 187 21.07 -4.76 -8.72
N THR A 188 20.72 -6.02 -8.96
CA THR A 188 20.01 -6.48 -10.15
C THR A 188 18.58 -5.93 -10.20
N LEU A 189 17.85 -5.89 -9.07
CA LEU A 189 16.52 -5.29 -9.01
C LEU A 189 16.55 -3.78 -9.32
N PHE A 190 17.52 -3.05 -8.77
CA PHE A 190 17.71 -1.63 -9.10
C PHE A 190 18.06 -1.44 -10.58
N ALA A 191 18.97 -2.25 -11.13
CA ALA A 191 19.34 -2.18 -12.54
C ALA A 191 18.16 -2.52 -13.46
N PHE A 192 17.36 -3.53 -13.12
CA PHE A 192 16.16 -3.90 -13.84
C PHE A 192 15.16 -2.73 -13.89
N GLN A 193 14.85 -2.15 -12.73
CA GLN A 193 13.94 -1.01 -12.63
C GLN A 193 14.43 0.14 -13.51
N LYS A 194 15.71 0.50 -13.39
CA LYS A 194 16.37 1.54 -14.17
C LYS A 194 16.27 1.28 -15.68
N ASN A 195 16.73 0.12 -16.14
CA ASN A 195 16.83 -0.18 -17.57
C ASN A 195 15.46 -0.31 -18.26
N THR A 196 14.44 -0.76 -17.54
CA THR A 196 13.10 -0.97 -18.10
C THR A 196 12.21 0.25 -17.94
N THR A 197 12.07 0.75 -16.71
CA THR A 197 11.06 1.75 -16.35
C THR A 197 11.55 3.17 -16.65
N GLU A 198 12.81 3.49 -16.36
CA GLU A 198 13.37 4.83 -16.67
C GLU A 198 13.42 5.06 -18.18
N ARG A 199 13.76 4.03 -18.96
CA ARG A 199 13.79 4.10 -20.42
C ARG A 199 12.40 4.41 -21.00
N ALA A 200 11.38 3.70 -20.54
CA ALA A 200 10.00 3.94 -20.96
C ALA A 200 9.52 5.34 -20.54
N ILE A 201 9.76 5.74 -19.30
CA ILE A 201 9.41 7.07 -18.79
C ILE A 201 10.12 8.18 -19.56
N SER A 202 11.41 8.02 -19.86
CA SER A 202 12.21 8.99 -20.60
C SER A 202 11.69 9.15 -22.02
N TYR A 203 11.39 8.03 -22.69
CA TYR A 203 10.76 8.04 -24.00
C TYR A 203 9.41 8.76 -24.00
N ILE A 204 8.53 8.43 -23.05
CA ILE A 204 7.22 9.07 -22.91
C ILE A 204 7.38 10.57 -22.63
N THR A 205 8.26 10.95 -21.72
CA THR A 205 8.45 12.36 -21.33
C THR A 205 9.00 13.22 -22.48
N ARG A 206 9.81 12.64 -23.37
CA ARG A 206 10.33 13.33 -24.56
C ARG A 206 9.29 13.52 -25.66
N ASN A 207 8.38 12.56 -25.81
CA ASN A 207 7.42 12.52 -26.92
C ASN A 207 6.02 13.04 -26.57
N ILE A 208 5.73 13.27 -25.28
CA ILE A 208 4.41 13.70 -24.81
C ILE A 208 4.47 15.13 -24.28
N THR A 209 3.68 16.01 -24.87
CA THR A 209 3.50 17.38 -24.35
C THR A 209 2.72 17.35 -23.03
N PRO A 210 3.27 17.87 -21.91
CA PRO A 210 2.56 17.89 -20.63
C PRO A 210 1.33 18.80 -20.65
N ALA A 211 0.24 18.36 -20.01
CA ALA A 211 -0.95 19.17 -19.79
C ALA A 211 -0.77 20.05 -18.53
N ALA A 212 -1.44 21.21 -18.48
CA ALA A 212 -1.42 22.09 -17.31
C ALA A 212 -1.98 21.41 -16.04
N GLY A 213 -3.01 20.58 -16.19
CA GLY A 213 -3.60 19.82 -15.09
C GLY A 213 -2.94 18.45 -14.92
N GLN A 214 -2.05 18.32 -13.94
CA GLN A 214 -1.45 17.04 -13.55
C GLN A 214 -2.35 16.30 -12.54
N ILE A 215 -2.52 15.00 -12.77
CA ILE A 215 -3.22 14.08 -11.87
C ILE A 215 -2.18 13.56 -10.88
N PRO A 216 -2.39 13.67 -9.55
CA PRO A 216 -1.47 13.08 -8.58
C PRO A 216 -1.62 11.56 -8.49
N PHE A 217 -0.53 10.88 -8.12
CA PHE A 217 -0.62 9.49 -7.67
C PHE A 217 -1.39 9.41 -6.36
N ILE A 218 -2.32 8.46 -6.29
CA ILE A 218 -3.10 8.18 -5.09
C ILE A 218 -3.13 6.67 -4.88
N TRP A 219 -2.46 6.19 -3.85
CA TRP A 219 -2.67 4.84 -3.33
C TRP A 219 -4.06 4.73 -2.68
N ARG A 220 -4.96 3.97 -3.31
CA ARG A 220 -6.32 3.68 -2.83
C ARG A 220 -6.37 2.30 -2.20
N ILE A 221 -6.76 2.27 -0.92
CA ILE A 221 -7.06 1.05 -0.20
C ILE A 221 -8.51 0.68 -0.47
N TYR A 222 -8.74 -0.48 -1.07
CA TYR A 222 -10.07 -0.94 -1.45
C TYR A 222 -10.80 -1.56 -0.26
N TYR A 223 -11.64 -0.76 0.39
CA TYR A 223 -12.65 -1.24 1.31
C TYR A 223 -13.85 -1.66 0.47
N GLY A 224 -14.34 -2.91 0.60
CA GLY A 224 -15.44 -3.42 -0.23
C GLY A 224 -16.64 -2.47 -0.39
N ARG A 225 -16.93 -1.64 0.62
CA ARG A 225 -17.74 -0.42 0.48
C ARG A 225 -16.97 0.79 1.05
N PRO A 226 -16.49 1.74 0.22
CA PRO A 226 -15.82 2.93 0.72
C PRO A 226 -16.84 3.80 1.46
N GLN A 227 -16.62 4.02 2.76
CA GLN A 227 -17.43 4.92 3.58
C GLN A 227 -16.54 6.02 4.14
N ILE A 228 -17.00 7.27 4.01
CA ILE A 228 -16.34 8.49 4.53
C ILE A 228 -16.03 8.36 6.03
N CYS A 229 -16.84 7.59 6.77
CA CYS A 229 -16.65 7.41 8.20
C CYS A 229 -15.28 6.83 8.56
N TYR A 230 -14.69 5.94 7.76
CA TYR A 230 -13.39 5.33 8.06
C TYR A 230 -12.24 6.32 7.90
N SER A 231 -12.23 7.11 6.82
CA SER A 231 -11.24 8.18 6.65
C SER A 231 -11.38 9.24 7.74
N LEU A 232 -12.60 9.53 8.17
CA LEU A 232 -12.85 10.48 9.26
C LEU A 232 -12.43 9.92 10.62
N SER A 233 -12.61 8.61 10.87
CA SER A 233 -12.11 7.94 12.07
C SER A 233 -10.59 8.10 12.20
N LEU A 234 -9.83 7.90 11.11
CA LEU A 234 -8.37 8.09 11.14
C LEU A 234 -7.97 9.52 11.49
N ARG A 235 -8.70 10.51 10.95
CA ARG A 235 -8.46 11.92 11.27
C ARG A 235 -8.75 12.24 12.74
N LEU A 236 -9.86 11.74 13.27
CA LEU A 236 -10.19 11.92 14.69
C LEU A 236 -9.19 11.21 15.61
N LEU A 237 -8.78 9.98 15.28
CA LEU A 237 -7.73 9.27 16.04
C LEU A 237 -6.43 10.07 16.08
N HIS A 238 -6.00 10.62 14.94
CA HIS A 238 -4.83 11.48 14.87
C HIS A 238 -4.96 12.69 15.82
N GLU A 239 -6.06 13.42 15.76
CA GLU A 239 -6.29 14.60 16.59
C GLU A 239 -6.39 14.25 18.08
N ILE A 240 -7.04 13.13 18.42
CA ILE A 240 -7.09 12.60 19.80
C ILE A 240 -5.68 12.29 20.30
N TYR A 241 -4.88 11.57 19.54
CA TYR A 241 -3.54 11.14 19.97
C TYR A 241 -2.53 12.29 20.02
N LEU A 242 -2.65 13.29 19.15
CA LEU A 242 -1.90 14.55 19.28
C LEU A 242 -2.36 15.41 20.47
N GLY A 243 -3.48 15.05 21.10
CA GLY A 243 -3.95 15.69 22.33
C GLY A 243 -4.86 16.89 22.12
N LYS A 244 -5.47 17.07 20.94
CA LYS A 244 -6.42 18.17 20.66
C LYS A 244 -7.55 18.27 21.68
N TYR A 245 -7.96 17.13 22.26
CA TYR A 245 -9.10 17.02 23.17
C TYR A 245 -8.70 16.74 24.63
N ARG A 246 -7.44 16.97 25.04
CA ARG A 246 -6.98 16.67 26.41
C ARG A 246 -7.62 17.55 27.48
N GLU A 247 -7.72 18.85 27.20
CA GLU A 247 -8.26 19.84 28.15
C GLU A 247 -9.79 19.94 28.10
N THR A 248 -10.45 19.12 27.27
CA THR A 248 -11.89 19.10 27.12
C THR A 248 -12.46 17.81 27.68
N PRO A 249 -13.39 17.86 28.65
CA PRO A 249 -13.97 16.64 29.22
C PRO A 249 -14.81 15.85 28.21
N TYR A 250 -15.34 16.53 27.18
CA TYR A 250 -16.15 15.94 26.12
C TYR A 250 -15.77 16.52 24.76
N LEU A 251 -15.90 15.69 23.72
CA LEU A 251 -15.88 16.09 22.32
C LEU A 251 -17.01 17.07 22.02
N PRO A 252 -16.86 17.93 21.00
CA PRO A 252 -17.95 18.79 20.54
C PRO A 252 -19.19 17.99 20.12
N SER A 253 -20.36 18.64 20.05
CA SER A 253 -21.58 17.98 19.58
C SER A 253 -21.43 17.45 18.15
N TYR A 254 -22.23 16.42 17.81
CA TYR A 254 -22.18 15.83 16.47
C TYR A 254 -22.47 16.85 15.37
N GLU A 255 -23.33 17.83 15.61
CA GLU A 255 -23.66 18.92 14.68
C GLU A 255 -22.48 19.89 14.52
N LYS A 256 -21.73 20.16 15.59
CA LYS A 256 -20.53 21.01 15.52
C LYS A 256 -19.41 20.30 14.77
N MET A 257 -19.14 19.03 15.11
CA MET A 257 -18.12 18.24 14.39
C MET A 257 -18.53 18.02 12.92
N ALA A 258 -19.79 17.70 12.63
CA ALA A 258 -20.26 17.53 11.26
C ALA A 258 -20.02 18.78 10.39
N ARG A 259 -20.26 19.97 10.95
CA ARG A 259 -19.92 21.25 10.28
C ARG A 259 -18.41 21.44 10.11
N GLU A 260 -17.62 21.20 11.15
CA GLU A 260 -16.15 21.34 11.11
C GLU A 260 -15.50 20.44 10.04
N TYR A 261 -15.93 19.18 9.97
CA TYR A 261 -15.38 18.20 9.03
C TYR A 261 -16.11 18.15 7.68
N GLN A 262 -17.13 19.00 7.47
CA GLN A 262 -17.93 19.06 6.25
C GLN A 262 -18.55 17.70 5.86
N VAL A 263 -19.14 17.02 6.84
CA VAL A 263 -19.84 15.73 6.65
C VAL A 263 -21.27 15.81 7.16
N SER A 264 -22.10 14.85 6.79
CA SER A 264 -23.43 14.74 7.38
C SER A 264 -23.37 14.32 8.86
N VAL A 265 -24.37 14.70 9.66
CA VAL A 265 -24.49 14.27 11.05
C VAL A 265 -24.58 12.74 11.16
N SER A 266 -25.20 12.07 10.18
CA SER A 266 -25.27 10.60 10.15
C SER A 266 -23.89 9.97 9.92
N THR A 267 -23.03 10.58 9.09
CA THR A 267 -21.63 10.17 8.92
C THR A 267 -20.86 10.34 10.22
N MET A 268 -21.01 11.48 10.90
CA MET A 268 -20.36 11.73 12.20
C MET A 268 -20.78 10.70 13.25
N ARG A 269 -22.08 10.41 13.38
CA ARG A 269 -22.60 9.37 14.28
C ARG A 269 -21.97 8.01 14.00
N ARG A 270 -21.90 7.59 12.72
CA ARG A 270 -21.24 6.33 12.34
C ARG A 270 -19.74 6.33 12.66
N THR A 271 -19.05 7.46 12.49
CA THR A 271 -17.65 7.59 12.85
C THR A 271 -17.44 7.41 14.36
N ILE A 272 -18.24 8.09 15.18
CA ILE A 272 -18.16 7.98 16.64
C ILE A 272 -18.54 6.57 17.11
N ASP A 273 -19.54 5.92 16.50
CA ASP A 273 -19.87 4.51 16.78
C ASP A 273 -18.68 3.58 16.51
N VAL A 274 -17.99 3.73 15.38
CA VAL A 274 -16.78 2.94 15.08
C VAL A 274 -15.68 3.20 16.11
N LEU A 275 -15.41 4.47 16.45
CA LEU A 275 -14.40 4.83 17.45
C LEU A 275 -14.77 4.34 18.85
N SER A 276 -16.05 4.28 19.18
CA SER A 276 -16.55 3.81 20.46
C SER A 276 -16.38 2.30 20.62
N ARG A 277 -16.74 1.53 19.60
CA ARG A 277 -16.49 0.07 19.55
C ARG A 277 -15.01 -0.25 19.57
N PHE A 278 -14.20 0.63 18.99
CA PHE A 278 -12.75 0.54 19.01
C PHE A 278 -12.10 1.03 20.33
N ARG A 279 -12.90 1.53 21.29
CA ARG A 279 -12.44 2.05 22.59
C ARG A 279 -11.52 3.28 22.52
N ALA A 280 -11.58 4.06 21.45
CA ALA A 280 -10.92 5.37 21.41
C ALA A 280 -11.74 6.47 22.09
N VAL A 281 -13.07 6.31 22.12
CA VAL A 281 -14.01 7.24 22.74
C VAL A 281 -15.13 6.47 23.44
N GLU A 282 -15.83 7.13 24.35
CA GLU A 282 -16.98 6.57 25.06
C GLU A 282 -18.12 7.58 25.02
N SER A 283 -19.31 7.15 24.57
CA SER A 283 -20.51 7.99 24.57
C SER A 283 -21.32 7.76 25.84
N VAL A 284 -21.52 8.83 26.61
CA VAL A 284 -22.34 8.82 27.83
C VAL A 284 -23.69 9.45 27.51
N ASN A 285 -24.76 8.65 27.65
CA ASN A 285 -26.12 9.05 27.31
C ASN A 285 -26.53 10.36 28.01
N GLY A 286 -27.01 11.32 27.23
CA GLY A 286 -27.48 12.62 27.73
C GLY A 286 -26.38 13.61 28.13
N ILE A 287 -25.10 13.22 28.10
CA ILE A 287 -23.99 14.08 28.52
C ILE A 287 -23.08 14.44 27.34
N GLY A 288 -22.58 13.45 26.61
CA GLY A 288 -21.66 13.66 25.50
C GLY A 288 -20.69 12.52 25.30
N THR A 289 -19.82 12.66 24.31
CA THR A 289 -18.77 11.67 24.03
C THR A 289 -17.44 12.15 24.61
N ARG A 290 -16.75 11.32 25.39
CA ARG A 290 -15.42 11.63 25.94
C ARG A 290 -14.34 10.75 25.31
N VAL A 291 -13.09 11.19 25.34
CA VAL A 291 -11.95 10.35 24.96
C VAL A 291 -11.75 9.30 26.06
N CYS A 292 -11.56 8.04 25.68
CA CYS A 292 -11.26 7.00 26.65
C CYS A 292 -9.91 7.29 27.32
N PRO A 293 -9.81 7.20 28.66
CA PRO A 293 -8.51 7.07 29.31
C PRO A 293 -7.77 5.87 28.69
N ALA A 294 -6.44 5.84 28.79
CA ALA A 294 -5.67 4.64 28.50
C ALA A 294 -6.07 3.55 29.53
N SER A 295 -7.16 2.84 29.27
CA SER A 295 -7.74 1.86 30.19
C SER A 295 -7.87 0.49 29.55
N THR A 296 -7.84 -0.51 30.41
CA THR A 296 -7.69 -1.97 30.22
C THR A 296 -8.78 -2.69 29.42
N GLU A 297 -9.75 -1.98 28.83
CA GLU A 297 -10.85 -2.60 28.08
C GLU A 297 -10.47 -2.86 26.61
N THR A 298 -10.84 -4.04 26.12
CA THR A 298 -10.54 -4.47 24.77
C THR A 298 -11.52 -3.88 23.74
N PRO A 299 -11.09 -3.69 22.48
CA PRO A 299 -12.00 -3.41 21.36
C PRO A 299 -13.11 -4.46 21.26
N ASP A 300 -14.28 -4.06 20.75
CA ASP A 300 -15.35 -4.99 20.42
C ASP A 300 -14.99 -5.78 19.14
N PHE A 301 -14.35 -6.93 19.34
CA PHE A 301 -13.95 -7.85 18.27
C PHE A 301 -15.13 -8.55 17.60
N SER A 302 -16.38 -8.39 18.06
CA SER A 302 -17.56 -8.90 17.35
C SER A 302 -17.93 -8.02 16.15
N THR A 303 -17.46 -6.78 16.12
CA THR A 303 -17.79 -5.82 15.05
C THR A 303 -16.89 -6.00 13.81
N PRO A 304 -17.44 -6.31 12.62
CA PRO A 304 -16.64 -6.50 11.40
C PRO A 304 -15.82 -5.28 10.98
N ALA A 305 -16.32 -4.07 11.26
CA ALA A 305 -15.59 -2.84 10.97
C ALA A 305 -14.30 -2.72 11.80
N VAL A 306 -14.33 -3.15 13.07
CA VAL A 306 -13.17 -3.15 13.98
C VAL A 306 -12.16 -4.19 13.52
N ARG A 307 -12.59 -5.44 13.33
CA ARG A 307 -11.70 -6.55 12.90
C ARG A 307 -10.97 -6.23 11.60
N ARG A 308 -11.68 -5.69 10.60
CA ARG A 308 -11.09 -5.25 9.32
C ARG A 308 -10.08 -4.10 9.48
N ASN A 309 -10.35 -3.11 10.33
CA ASN A 309 -9.40 -2.02 10.56
C ASN A 309 -8.13 -2.52 11.27
N LEU A 310 -8.28 -3.51 12.16
CA LEU A 310 -7.17 -4.21 12.81
C LEU A 310 -6.36 -5.07 11.83
N ALA A 311 -7.03 -5.76 10.89
CA ALA A 311 -6.36 -6.47 9.81
C ALA A 311 -5.54 -5.51 8.94
N LEU A 312 -6.09 -4.33 8.59
CA LEU A 312 -5.34 -3.31 7.84
C LEU A 312 -4.15 -2.74 8.63
N PHE A 313 -4.31 -2.53 9.95
CA PHE A 313 -3.22 -2.19 10.84
C PHE A 313 -2.10 -3.23 10.81
N PHE A 314 -2.47 -4.51 10.89
CA PHE A 314 -1.53 -5.62 10.82
C PHE A 314 -0.81 -5.68 9.47
N GLN A 315 -1.56 -5.50 8.37
CA GLN A 315 -1.00 -5.50 7.01
C GLN A 315 -0.02 -4.33 6.76
N VAL A 316 -0.29 -3.12 7.27
CA VAL A 316 0.69 -2.01 7.14
C VAL A 316 1.91 -2.19 8.03
N PHE A 317 1.82 -3.01 9.08
CA PHE A 317 2.93 -3.31 9.98
C PHE A 317 4.10 -3.94 9.21
N GLU A 318 3.81 -4.95 8.39
CA GLU A 318 4.82 -5.61 7.55
C GLU A 318 5.38 -4.65 6.50
N LEU A 319 4.55 -3.80 5.89
CA LEU A 319 5.03 -2.74 4.98
C LEU A 319 6.05 -1.83 5.67
N ILE A 320 5.79 -1.42 6.93
CA ILE A 320 6.75 -0.61 7.70
C ILE A 320 8.06 -1.40 7.89
N ILE A 321 8.01 -2.67 8.31
CA ILE A 321 9.21 -3.50 8.52
C ILE A 321 10.08 -3.53 7.25
N LEU A 322 9.45 -3.65 6.09
CA LEU A 322 10.14 -3.82 4.82
C LEU A 322 10.68 -2.51 4.25
N SER A 323 9.98 -1.38 4.40
CA SER A 323 10.37 -0.12 3.74
C SER A 323 10.87 0.99 4.67
N CYS A 324 10.71 0.87 5.99
CA CYS A 324 11.03 1.97 6.92
C CYS A 324 12.49 2.36 6.94
N GLU A 325 13.41 1.42 6.70
CA GLU A 325 14.84 1.72 6.72
C GLU A 325 15.21 2.78 5.67
N GLU A 326 14.85 2.49 4.42
CA GLU A 326 15.11 3.37 3.28
C GLU A 326 14.30 4.68 3.37
N ALA A 327 13.02 4.60 3.75
CA ALA A 327 12.16 5.78 3.86
C ALA A 327 12.56 6.73 5.01
N ALA A 328 12.92 6.18 6.18
CA ALA A 328 13.38 6.96 7.32
C ALA A 328 14.74 7.59 7.03
N CYS A 329 15.68 6.83 6.47
CA CYS A 329 16.99 7.36 6.10
C CYS A 329 16.88 8.52 5.09
N ALA A 330 16.09 8.34 4.03
CA ALA A 330 15.83 9.39 3.03
C ALA A 330 15.20 10.65 3.64
N THR A 331 14.32 10.48 4.64
CA THR A 331 13.68 11.59 5.36
C THR A 331 14.67 12.32 6.26
N PHE A 332 15.35 11.60 7.16
CA PHE A 332 16.23 12.21 8.17
C PHE A 332 17.43 12.92 7.55
N LEU A 333 17.97 12.41 6.45
CA LEU A 333 19.04 13.08 5.69
C LEU A 333 18.65 14.44 5.11
N ARG A 334 17.34 14.74 5.01
CA ARG A 334 16.81 15.94 4.37
C ARG A 334 16.00 16.84 5.31
N LEU A 335 15.88 16.48 6.60
CA LEU A 335 15.23 17.33 7.58
C LEU A 335 15.97 18.66 7.70
N THR A 336 15.21 19.74 7.72
CA THR A 336 15.72 21.06 8.12
C THR A 336 16.05 21.08 9.62
N PRO A 337 16.89 22.01 10.09
CA PRO A 337 17.18 22.16 11.51
C PRO A 337 15.92 22.33 12.37
N ASP A 338 14.93 23.08 11.88
CA ASP A 338 13.67 23.33 12.60
C ASP A 338 12.80 22.06 12.68
N GLU A 339 12.68 21.32 11.59
CA GLU A 339 11.94 20.05 11.58
C GLU A 339 12.60 19.00 12.48
N LYS A 340 13.94 18.93 12.47
CA LYS A 340 14.72 18.07 13.37
C LYS A 340 14.49 18.46 14.83
N SER A 341 14.61 19.74 15.18
CA SER A 341 14.39 20.25 16.52
C SER A 341 12.95 20.00 16.99
N SER A 342 11.96 20.18 16.11
CA SER A 342 10.56 19.87 16.40
C SER A 342 10.36 18.39 16.72
N LEU A 343 10.97 17.48 15.93
CA LEU A 343 10.89 16.05 16.18
C LEU A 343 11.56 15.66 17.51
N LEU A 344 12.75 16.19 17.79
CA LEU A 344 13.46 15.95 19.05
C LEU A 344 12.65 16.44 20.26
N CYS A 345 12.09 17.65 20.18
CA CYS A 345 11.26 18.20 21.24
C CYS A 345 10.06 17.29 21.56
N ARG A 346 9.42 16.70 20.53
CA ARG A 346 8.33 15.74 20.71
C ARG A 346 8.78 14.43 21.36
N LEU A 347 9.97 13.93 21.01
CA LEU A 347 10.52 12.71 21.63
C LEU A 347 10.91 12.95 23.09
N GLU A 348 11.49 14.11 23.40
CA GLU A 348 11.81 14.54 24.76
C GLU A 348 10.54 14.78 25.60
N GLU A 349 9.50 15.35 25.02
CA GLU A 349 8.20 15.46 25.68
C GLU A 349 7.62 14.07 25.98
N ASN A 350 7.72 13.12 25.05
CA ASN A 350 7.28 11.73 25.29
C ASN A 350 8.03 11.11 26.47
N LEU A 351 9.35 11.31 26.58
CA LEU A 351 10.14 10.83 27.73
C LEU A 351 9.67 11.48 29.05
N ARG A 352 9.54 12.81 29.08
CA ARG A 352 9.12 13.55 30.29
C ARG A 352 7.72 13.20 30.76
N SER A 353 6.83 12.87 29.83
CA SER A 353 5.42 12.59 30.10
C SER A 353 5.09 11.10 30.23
N GLY A 354 6.07 10.20 30.10
CA GLY A 354 5.85 8.74 30.12
C GLY A 354 5.07 8.21 28.90
N ARG A 355 5.06 8.95 27.80
CA ARG A 355 4.25 8.69 26.59
C ARG A 355 5.07 8.14 25.43
N CYS A 356 6.12 7.39 25.76
CA CYS A 356 7.08 6.81 24.80
C CYS A 356 6.42 5.92 23.73
N ALA A 357 5.25 5.34 24.02
CA ALA A 357 4.46 4.58 23.04
C ALA A 357 4.14 5.36 21.76
N PHE A 358 4.06 6.69 21.80
CA PHE A 358 3.78 7.53 20.62
C PHE A 358 5.02 7.82 19.76
N SER A 359 6.23 7.50 20.23
CA SER A 359 7.46 7.85 19.53
C SER A 359 7.53 7.23 18.13
N LEU A 360 7.13 5.96 17.98
CA LEU A 360 7.08 5.33 16.65
C LEU A 360 6.09 6.04 15.71
N TRP A 361 4.92 6.45 16.22
CA TRP A 361 3.94 7.24 15.46
C TRP A 361 4.50 8.60 15.05
N HIS A 362 5.27 9.26 15.91
CA HIS A 362 5.95 10.51 15.58
C HIS A 362 6.98 10.32 14.45
N ILE A 363 7.71 9.21 14.45
CA ILE A 363 8.63 8.88 13.34
C ILE A 363 7.86 8.63 12.04
N LEU A 364 6.81 7.79 12.05
CA LEU A 364 6.02 7.53 10.85
C LEU A 364 5.35 8.79 10.30
N LEU A 365 4.86 9.66 11.20
CA LEU A 365 4.33 10.98 10.83
C LEU A 365 5.41 11.89 10.24
N CYS A 366 6.63 11.87 10.78
CA CYS A 366 7.77 12.60 10.22
C CYS A 366 8.06 12.16 8.78
N ILE A 367 8.11 10.85 8.50
CA ILE A 367 8.28 10.33 7.14
C ILE A 367 7.13 10.78 6.23
N ALA A 368 5.88 10.67 6.70
CA ALA A 368 4.70 11.09 5.95
C ALA A 368 4.69 12.59 5.60
N MET A 369 5.27 13.44 6.45
CA MET A 369 5.29 14.89 6.28
C MET A 369 6.51 15.39 5.49
N TYR A 370 7.69 14.80 5.73
CA TYR A 370 8.96 15.41 5.37
C TYR A 370 9.84 14.56 4.45
N CYS A 371 9.46 13.31 4.13
CA CYS A 371 10.21 12.52 3.15
C CYS A 371 10.34 13.33 1.83
N PRO A 372 11.53 13.47 1.21
CA PRO A 372 11.68 14.31 0.01
C PRO A 372 10.82 13.85 -1.17
N ILE A 373 10.50 12.55 -1.22
CA ILE A 373 9.75 11.90 -2.30
C ILE A 373 8.25 11.93 -2.01
N LYS A 374 7.47 12.56 -2.90
CA LYS A 374 6.03 12.82 -2.73
C LYS A 374 5.21 11.52 -2.66
N GLY A 375 5.50 10.54 -3.51
CA GLY A 375 4.84 9.25 -3.51
C GLY A 375 5.10 8.47 -2.22
N CYS A 376 6.33 8.52 -1.70
CA CYS A 376 6.70 7.98 -0.40
C CYS A 376 5.92 8.67 0.72
N ARG A 377 5.86 10.02 0.74
CA ARG A 377 5.02 10.78 1.70
C ARG A 377 3.56 10.34 1.65
N HIS A 378 2.99 10.23 0.46
CA HIS A 378 1.61 9.80 0.28
C HIS A 378 1.39 8.40 0.85
N ILE A 379 2.25 7.44 0.54
CA ILE A 379 2.15 6.06 1.05
C ILE A 379 2.30 6.03 2.57
N TYR A 380 3.31 6.71 3.12
CA TYR A 380 3.52 6.78 4.57
C TYR A 380 2.40 7.53 5.30
N SER A 381 1.72 8.47 4.67
CA SER A 381 0.53 9.10 5.26
C SER A 381 -0.62 8.09 5.46
N LYS A 382 -0.79 7.14 4.52
CA LYS A 382 -1.78 6.06 4.63
C LYS A 382 -1.35 5.02 5.65
N ILE A 383 -0.07 4.63 5.63
CA ILE A 383 0.51 3.73 6.62
C ILE A 383 0.32 4.31 8.02
N TYR A 384 0.74 5.56 8.25
CA TYR A 384 0.56 6.25 9.52
C TYR A 384 -0.89 6.23 9.98
N GLY A 385 -1.82 6.60 9.11
CA GLY A 385 -3.25 6.60 9.41
C GLY A 385 -3.72 5.22 9.86
N LEU A 386 -3.46 4.17 9.08
CA LEU A 386 -3.83 2.80 9.44
C LEU A 386 -3.14 2.31 10.72
N PHE A 387 -1.92 2.77 10.97
CA PHE A 387 -1.15 2.42 12.16
C PHE A 387 -1.78 2.95 13.46
N LEU A 388 -2.62 4.00 13.39
CA LEU A 388 -3.36 4.52 14.55
C LEU A 388 -4.33 3.50 15.16
N TRP A 389 -4.82 2.53 14.38
CA TRP A 389 -5.65 1.44 14.91
C TRP A 389 -4.87 0.45 15.81
N GLY A 390 -3.55 0.63 15.98
CA GLY A 390 -2.77 -0.19 16.90
C GLY A 390 -2.82 0.25 18.36
N TYR A 391 -3.17 1.52 18.65
CA TYR A 391 -2.93 2.10 19.97
C TYR A 391 -3.73 1.43 21.10
N PRO A 392 -5.05 1.19 21.00
CA PRO A 392 -5.81 0.50 22.05
C PRO A 392 -5.36 -0.93 22.33
N LEU A 393 -4.69 -1.60 21.37
CA LEU A 393 -4.11 -2.94 21.60
C LEU A 393 -2.93 -2.90 22.58
N ARG A 394 -2.29 -1.73 22.73
CA ARG A 394 -1.16 -1.56 23.64
C ARG A 394 -1.61 -1.42 25.09
N THR A 395 -2.77 -0.79 25.31
CA THR A 395 -3.28 -0.43 26.65
C THR A 395 -4.18 -1.50 27.26
N SER A 396 -4.62 -2.49 26.48
CA SER A 396 -5.55 -3.54 26.89
C SER A 396 -4.89 -4.80 27.48
N HIS A 397 -3.55 -4.87 27.50
CA HIS A 397 -2.82 -6.03 28.04
C HIS A 397 -2.45 -5.84 29.51
N LYS A 398 -2.48 -6.91 30.31
CA LYS A 398 -2.13 -6.87 31.75
C LYS A 398 -0.62 -6.80 32.03
N GLU A 399 0.21 -7.10 31.03
CA GLU A 399 1.68 -7.02 31.08
C GLU A 399 2.19 -5.94 30.11
N THR A 400 2.30 -4.71 30.61
CA THR A 400 2.81 -3.54 29.86
C THR A 400 4.20 -3.10 30.28
N ALA A 401 4.69 -3.50 31.46
CA ALA A 401 5.95 -2.98 32.03
C ALA A 401 7.17 -3.15 31.12
N TRP A 402 7.34 -4.32 30.49
CA TRP A 402 8.44 -4.53 29.55
C TRP A 402 8.27 -3.69 28.27
N LEU A 403 7.03 -3.49 27.82
CA LEU A 403 6.70 -2.74 26.61
C LEU A 403 6.92 -1.25 26.82
N GLU A 404 6.52 -0.73 27.98
CA GLU A 404 6.82 0.64 28.41
C GLU A 404 8.33 0.87 28.48
N LYS A 405 9.08 -0.08 29.04
CA LYS A 405 10.54 -0.03 29.05
C LYS A 405 11.12 -0.05 27.63
N ALA A 406 10.62 -0.93 26.76
CA ALA A 406 11.07 -0.99 25.36
C ALA A 406 10.75 0.29 24.59
N ASP A 407 9.59 0.91 24.83
CA ASP A 407 9.24 2.21 24.26
C ASP A 407 10.17 3.31 24.74
N GLU A 408 10.50 3.32 26.03
CA GLU A 408 11.42 4.28 26.63
C GLU A 408 12.84 4.12 26.06
N GLU A 409 13.36 2.89 26.00
CA GLU A 409 14.65 2.55 25.37
C GLU A 409 14.68 2.97 23.90
N PHE A 410 13.64 2.65 23.14
CA PHE A 410 13.48 3.08 21.76
C PHE A 410 13.49 4.60 21.65
N THR A 411 12.73 5.30 22.49
CA THR A 411 12.61 6.76 22.46
C THR A 411 13.94 7.44 22.79
N LYS A 412 14.68 6.93 23.77
CA LYS A 412 16.03 7.42 24.10
C LYS A 412 16.99 7.21 22.94
N ALA A 413 17.05 5.97 22.42
CA ALA A 413 17.97 5.61 21.35
C ALA A 413 17.71 6.42 20.07
N ILE A 414 16.45 6.59 19.67
CA ILE A 414 16.11 7.35 18.46
C ILE A 414 16.35 8.85 18.65
N ALA A 415 16.04 9.44 19.82
CA ALA A 415 16.32 10.84 20.10
C ALA A 415 17.83 11.13 20.08
N GLU A 416 18.63 10.26 20.70
CA GLU A 416 20.09 10.37 20.68
C GLU A 416 20.64 10.28 19.25
N CYS A 417 20.24 9.26 18.48
CA CYS A 417 20.74 9.07 17.12
C CYS A 417 20.34 10.24 16.20
N ILE A 418 19.12 10.75 16.32
CA ILE A 418 18.68 11.95 15.57
C ILE A 418 19.53 13.15 16.01
N GLY A 419 19.70 13.37 17.32
CA GLY A 419 20.51 14.44 17.89
C GLY A 419 21.93 14.48 17.31
N GLN A 420 22.57 13.32 17.24
CA GLN A 420 23.95 13.13 16.75
C GLN A 420 24.07 12.92 15.24
N ASN A 421 22.99 13.08 14.46
CA ASN A 421 22.96 12.88 13.00
C ASN A 421 23.33 11.45 12.53
N ARG A 422 23.16 10.43 13.39
CA ARG A 422 23.39 9.01 13.07
C ARG A 422 22.18 8.42 12.33
N PHE A 423 21.85 8.97 11.16
CA PHE A 423 20.56 8.70 10.49
C PHE A 423 20.39 7.27 9.95
N ARG A 424 21.47 6.62 9.52
CA ARG A 424 21.41 5.20 9.12
C ARG A 424 21.07 4.31 10.32
N GLU A 425 21.69 4.58 11.46
CA GLU A 425 21.40 3.87 12.71
C GLU A 425 19.96 4.13 13.19
N CYS A 426 19.47 5.38 13.07
CA CYS A 426 18.06 5.70 13.34
C CYS A 426 17.11 4.77 12.58
N SER A 427 17.39 4.54 11.29
CA SER A 427 16.53 3.73 10.43
C SER A 427 16.49 2.26 10.85
N LEU A 428 17.61 1.72 11.36
CA LEU A 428 17.68 0.36 11.92
C LEU A 428 16.91 0.25 13.23
N ILE A 429 17.02 1.24 14.12
CA ILE A 429 16.31 1.29 15.40
C ILE A 429 14.78 1.31 15.17
N VAL A 430 14.31 2.07 14.18
CA VAL A 430 12.89 2.08 13.78
C VAL A 430 12.44 0.71 13.31
N ARG A 431 13.23 0.05 12.46
CA ARG A 431 12.92 -1.27 11.94
C ARG A 431 12.87 -2.33 13.05
N GLU A 432 13.86 -2.34 13.93
CA GLU A 432 13.91 -3.28 15.05
C GLU A 432 12.73 -3.12 15.99
N MET A 433 12.39 -1.88 16.37
CA MET A 433 11.21 -1.61 17.19
C MET A 433 9.93 -2.09 16.50
N THR A 434 9.81 -1.86 15.19
CA THR A 434 8.67 -2.33 14.41
C THR A 434 8.59 -3.86 14.44
N ILE A 435 9.69 -4.59 14.23
CA ILE A 435 9.70 -6.07 14.30
C ILE A 435 9.26 -6.57 15.69
N ARG A 436 9.77 -5.96 16.77
CA ARG A 436 9.38 -6.33 18.15
C ARG A 436 7.88 -6.16 18.39
N LEU A 437 7.29 -5.09 17.87
CA LEU A 437 5.86 -4.82 18.02
C LEU A 437 4.98 -5.70 17.12
N PHE A 438 5.48 -6.12 15.96
CA PHE A 438 4.75 -6.95 15.00
C PHE A 438 4.33 -8.30 15.60
N HIS A 439 5.28 -9.05 16.15
CA HIS A 439 5.00 -10.35 16.77
C HIS A 439 4.03 -10.24 17.95
N ARG A 440 4.12 -9.13 18.71
CA ARG A 440 3.16 -8.86 19.79
C ARG A 440 1.76 -8.60 19.24
N ALA A 441 1.65 -7.77 18.20
CA ALA A 441 0.36 -7.46 17.58
C ALA A 441 -0.29 -8.73 17.01
N GLU A 442 0.49 -9.59 16.35
CA GLU A 442 0.03 -10.88 15.84
C GLU A 442 -0.55 -11.76 16.95
N ASN A 443 0.25 -12.06 17.98
CA ASN A 443 -0.15 -12.90 19.12
C ASN A 443 -1.37 -12.32 19.85
N TYR A 444 -1.42 -11.00 19.99
CA TYR A 444 -2.56 -10.33 20.61
C TYR A 444 -3.84 -10.52 19.79
N LEU A 445 -3.80 -10.32 18.48
CA LEU A 445 -4.99 -10.45 17.63
C LEU A 445 -5.46 -11.91 17.52
N LEU A 446 -4.53 -12.86 17.40
CA LEU A 446 -4.83 -14.30 17.36
C LEU A 446 -5.47 -14.78 18.67
N SER A 447 -4.95 -14.35 19.83
CA SER A 447 -5.54 -14.69 21.14
C SER A 447 -6.97 -14.17 21.35
N HIS A 448 -7.39 -13.16 20.57
CA HIS A 448 -8.74 -12.58 20.61
C HIS A 448 -9.64 -13.07 19.47
N SER A 449 -9.37 -14.29 18.96
CA SER A 449 -10.18 -14.98 17.95
C SER A 449 -10.28 -14.27 16.60
N ILE A 450 -9.32 -13.39 16.28
CA ILE A 450 -9.10 -12.94 14.90
C ILE A 450 -8.21 -13.98 14.24
N GLN A 451 -8.75 -14.66 13.24
CA GLN A 451 -8.05 -15.75 12.58
C GLN A 451 -6.96 -15.22 11.64
N GLU A 452 -5.98 -16.06 11.32
CA GLU A 452 -4.85 -15.68 10.46
C GLU A 452 -5.30 -15.28 9.05
N ASP A 453 -6.29 -15.98 8.49
CA ASP A 453 -6.91 -15.64 7.22
C ASP A 453 -7.54 -14.24 7.29
N GLU A 454 -8.18 -13.89 8.40
CA GLU A 454 -8.78 -12.58 8.62
C GLU A 454 -7.77 -11.44 8.74
N LEU A 455 -6.62 -11.67 9.36
CA LEU A 455 -5.53 -10.70 9.35
C LEU A 455 -5.03 -10.41 7.94
N ARG A 456 -5.21 -11.38 7.04
CA ARG A 456 -4.82 -11.32 5.63
C ARG A 456 -6.03 -11.17 4.69
N LEU A 457 -7.23 -10.87 5.21
CA LEU A 457 -8.45 -10.70 4.41
C LEU A 457 -8.48 -9.32 3.73
N SER A 458 -8.41 -9.30 2.39
CA SER A 458 -9.12 -8.39 1.48
C SER A 458 -8.78 -8.72 0.02
N PRO A 459 -9.60 -8.34 -0.99
CA PRO A 459 -9.57 -8.88 -2.35
C PRO A 459 -8.37 -8.35 -3.13
N ALA A 460 -7.21 -8.96 -2.92
CA ALA A 460 -6.11 -8.80 -3.84
C ALA A 460 -6.43 -9.62 -5.11
N ILE A 461 -6.17 -9.01 -6.26
CA ILE A 461 -6.03 -9.71 -7.54
C ILE A 461 -4.98 -10.80 -7.33
N ARG A 462 -5.40 -12.06 -7.28
CA ARG A 462 -4.52 -13.23 -7.17
C ARG A 462 -4.24 -13.79 -8.56
N MET A 463 -3.04 -13.53 -9.05
CA MET A 463 -2.48 -14.23 -10.21
C MET A 463 -2.12 -15.67 -9.80
N MET A 464 -2.78 -16.66 -10.40
CA MET A 464 -2.52 -18.10 -10.20
C MET A 464 -1.49 -18.62 -11.21
N ILE A 465 -0.67 -19.60 -10.83
CA ILE A 465 0.16 -20.33 -11.80
C ILE A 465 -0.73 -21.16 -12.73
N PRO A 466 -0.54 -21.11 -14.06
CA PRO A 466 -1.10 -22.10 -14.96
C PRO A 466 -0.56 -23.50 -14.59
N GLY A 467 -1.32 -24.26 -13.82
CA GLY A 467 -0.91 -25.56 -13.28
C GLY A 467 -1.29 -25.80 -11.81
N GLU A 468 -1.61 -24.76 -11.05
CA GLU A 468 -2.27 -24.89 -9.75
C GLU A 468 -3.77 -25.17 -9.98
N SER A 469 -4.08 -26.40 -10.40
CA SER A 469 -5.42 -26.95 -10.17
C SER A 469 -5.57 -27.15 -8.68
N GLY A 470 -6.39 -26.32 -8.04
CA GLY A 470 -6.71 -26.44 -6.62
C GLY A 470 -7.16 -27.85 -6.29
N THR A 471 -6.53 -28.42 -5.27
CA THR A 471 -7.11 -29.52 -4.48
C THR A 471 -8.17 -28.97 -3.56
#